data_AF-A0A2V6MLL4-F1
#
_entry.id   AF-A0A2V6MLL4-F1
#
_cell.length_a   1.000
_cell.length_b   1.000
_cell.length_c   1.000
_cell.angle_alpha   90.00
_cell.angle_beta   90.00
_cell.angle_gamma   90.00
#
_symmetry.space_group_name_H-M   'P 1'
#
loop_
_entity.id
_entity.type
_entity.pdbx_description
1 polymer ?
#
loop_
_entity_poly.entity_id
_entity_poly.type
_entity_poly.pdbx_seq_one_letter_code
_entity_poly.pdbx_strand_id
1 'polypeptide(L)'
;MYYFTTDISDGGIRSNPGFLKFCQHFGIGASFLKSSSYLMFEEGFATIRNFILDHSNLIVQDDSGIPLANFNREKWNLRLFGTYLGPIELFKQHYQPKLQDLFAQSNPPPLGIAFGYRWNYKESNLIVAQRH
;
A
#
# COMPACT_ATOMS: atom_id res chain seq x y z
N MET A 1 -19.72 -3.51 -11.09
CA MET A 1 -18.72 -2.63 -10.46
C MET A 1 -19.39 -1.96 -9.26
N TYR A 2 -18.80 -2.08 -8.07
CA TYR A 2 -19.33 -1.48 -6.84
C TYR A 2 -18.42 -0.33 -6.40
N TYR A 3 -19.01 0.77 -5.93
CA TYR A 3 -18.30 1.91 -5.37
C TYR A 3 -18.86 2.22 -3.98
N PHE A 4 -17.97 2.47 -3.01
CA PHE A 4 -18.34 2.71 -1.62
C PHE A 4 -17.61 3.92 -1.09
N THR A 5 -18.32 4.72 -0.29
CA THR A 5 -17.73 5.71 0.62
C THR A 5 -17.97 5.20 2.03
N THR A 6 -16.90 4.92 2.76
CA THR A 6 -16.99 4.38 4.12
C THR A 6 -15.76 4.76 4.93
N ASP A 7 -15.92 4.80 6.25
CA ASP A 7 -14.82 5.00 7.18
C ASP A 7 -14.11 3.66 7.43
N ILE A 8 -12.89 3.55 6.90
CA ILE A 8 -12.03 2.37 7.01
C ILE A 8 -11.08 2.43 8.21
N SER A 9 -11.24 3.41 9.11
CA SER A 9 -10.57 3.38 10.41
C SER A 9 -11.06 2.19 11.23
N ASP A 10 -10.26 1.74 12.19
CA ASP A 10 -10.63 0.65 13.09
C ASP A 10 -11.90 0.96 13.89
N GLY A 11 -12.12 2.24 14.24
CA GLY A 11 -13.35 2.70 14.87
C GLY A 11 -14.55 2.64 13.93
N GLY A 12 -14.38 3.09 12.69
CA GLY A 12 -15.40 3.04 11.64
C GLY A 12 -15.81 1.61 11.29
N ILE A 13 -14.82 0.73 11.09
CA ILE A 13 -15.00 -0.70 10.83
C ILE A 13 -15.73 -1.40 11.98
N ARG A 14 -15.34 -1.13 13.23
CA ARG A 14 -15.98 -1.73 14.40
C ARG A 14 -17.44 -1.31 14.51
N SER A 15 -17.74 -0.05 14.19
CA SER A 15 -19.09 0.51 14.25
C SER A 15 -19.96 0.07 13.06
N ASN A 16 -19.36 -0.15 11.89
CA ASN A 16 -20.03 -0.58 10.67
C ASN A 16 -19.23 -1.68 9.93
N PRO A 17 -19.31 -2.94 10.39
CA PRO A 17 -18.49 -4.03 9.83
C PRO A 17 -19.00 -4.54 8.48
N GLY A 18 -20.13 -4.03 7.97
CA GLY A 18 -20.78 -4.52 6.77
C GLY A 18 -19.90 -4.46 5.53
N PHE A 19 -19.08 -3.40 5.40
CA PHE A 19 -18.19 -3.24 4.26
C PHE A 19 -17.13 -4.34 4.17
N LEU A 20 -16.43 -4.62 5.27
CA LEU A 20 -15.42 -5.69 5.27
C LEU A 20 -16.03 -7.08 5.13
N LYS A 21 -17.21 -7.33 5.71
CA LYS A 21 -17.95 -8.58 5.49
C LYS A 21 -18.36 -8.76 4.03
N PHE A 22 -18.79 -7.68 3.38
CA PHE A 22 -19.09 -7.69 1.94
C PHE A 22 -17.84 -8.04 1.13
N CYS A 23 -16.70 -7.38 1.39
CA CYS A 23 -15.44 -7.68 0.72
C CYS A 23 -14.97 -9.13 0.96
N GLN A 24 -15.12 -9.63 2.19
CA GLN A 24 -14.70 -10.98 2.56
C GLN A 24 -15.43 -12.07 1.75
N HIS A 25 -16.68 -11.83 1.35
CA HIS A 25 -17.45 -12.78 0.55
C HIS A 25 -16.81 -13.10 -0.82
N PHE A 26 -15.97 -12.20 -1.35
CA PHE A 26 -15.28 -12.41 -2.63
C PHE A 26 -13.99 -13.24 -2.52
N GLY A 27 -13.55 -13.58 -1.30
CA GLY A 27 -12.34 -14.38 -1.09
C GLY A 27 -11.03 -13.61 -1.32
N ILE A 28 -10.00 -14.31 -1.81
CA ILE A 28 -8.67 -13.73 -2.10
C ILE A 28 -8.69 -12.99 -3.44
N GLY A 29 -8.19 -11.75 -3.47
CA GLY A 29 -8.15 -10.93 -4.68
C GLY A 29 -6.86 -10.12 -4.87
N ALA A 30 -6.93 -9.13 -5.75
CA ALA A 30 -5.88 -8.14 -5.93
C ALA A 30 -6.30 -6.82 -5.28
N SER A 31 -5.36 -6.17 -4.58
CA SER A 31 -5.56 -4.86 -3.98
C SER A 31 -4.72 -3.80 -4.69
N PHE A 32 -5.30 -2.61 -4.87
CA PHE A 32 -4.65 -1.48 -5.51
C PHE A 32 -4.78 -0.25 -4.61
N LEU A 33 -3.64 0.31 -4.22
CA LEU A 33 -3.55 1.43 -3.29
C LEU A 33 -2.82 2.57 -3.99
N LYS A 34 -3.40 3.75 -4.00
CA LYS A 34 -2.80 4.93 -4.63
C LYS A 34 -3.09 6.16 -3.79
N SER A 35 -2.04 6.87 -3.41
CA SER A 35 -2.14 8.13 -2.66
C SER A 35 -3.01 7.97 -1.41
N SER A 36 -2.76 6.92 -0.62
CA SER A 36 -3.62 6.47 0.47
C SER A 36 -3.38 7.20 1.80
N SER A 37 -2.87 8.42 1.74
CA SER A 37 -2.63 9.33 2.89
C SER A 37 -1.82 8.72 4.03
N TYR A 38 -1.03 7.68 3.76
CA TYR A 38 -0.25 6.96 4.76
C TYR A 38 -1.10 6.41 5.92
N LEU A 39 -2.42 6.26 5.75
CA LEU A 39 -3.33 5.89 6.84
C LEU A 39 -2.95 4.54 7.47
N MET A 40 -2.49 3.59 6.66
CA MET A 40 -2.06 2.27 7.13
C MET A 40 -0.68 2.26 7.81
N PHE A 41 -0.05 3.42 8.02
CA PHE A 41 1.08 3.54 8.94
C PHE A 41 0.60 3.68 10.39
N GLU A 42 -0.61 4.19 10.58
CA GLU A 42 -1.18 4.47 11.89
C GLU A 42 -1.77 3.21 12.53
N GLU A 43 -1.83 3.21 13.86
CA GLU A 43 -2.45 2.11 14.62
C GLU A 43 -3.96 2.04 14.38
N GLY A 44 -4.63 3.18 14.16
CA GLY A 44 -6.07 3.27 13.95
C GLY A 44 -6.58 2.74 12.60
N PHE A 45 -5.73 2.14 11.78
CA PHE A 45 -6.08 1.52 10.48
C PHE A 45 -5.50 0.10 10.38
N ALA A 46 -5.21 -0.54 11.51
CA ALA A 46 -4.63 -1.88 11.52
C ALA A 46 -5.57 -2.93 10.93
N THR A 47 -6.88 -2.80 11.14
CA THR A 47 -7.88 -3.77 10.67
C THR A 47 -7.93 -3.83 9.16
N ILE A 48 -8.01 -2.67 8.48
CA ILE A 48 -8.01 -2.64 7.02
C ILE A 48 -6.66 -3.08 6.44
N ARG A 49 -5.53 -2.66 7.05
CA ARG A 49 -4.19 -3.10 6.66
C ARG A 49 -4.06 -4.62 6.70
N ASN A 50 -4.46 -5.24 7.80
CA ASN A 50 -4.39 -6.68 7.98
C ASN A 50 -5.36 -7.41 7.06
N PHE A 51 -6.59 -6.88 6.90
CA PHE A 51 -7.54 -7.46 5.95
C PHE A 51 -6.97 -7.53 4.53
N ILE A 52 -6.35 -6.45 4.04
CA ILE A 52 -5.71 -6.41 2.72
C ILE A 52 -4.57 -7.45 2.65
N LEU A 53 -3.70 -7.52 3.66
CA LEU A 53 -2.60 -8.51 3.69
C LEU A 53 -3.11 -9.95 3.74
N ASP A 54 -4.22 -10.22 4.42
CA ASP A 54 -4.76 -11.57 4.55
C ASP A 54 -5.55 -12.00 3.31
N HIS A 55 -6.26 -11.06 2.66
CA HIS A 55 -7.18 -11.33 1.57
C HIS A 55 -6.64 -10.95 0.17
N SER A 56 -5.34 -10.69 0.04
CA SER A 56 -4.72 -10.42 -1.25
C SER A 56 -3.71 -11.49 -1.68
N ASN A 57 -3.64 -11.77 -2.98
CA ASN A 57 -2.51 -12.48 -3.62
C ASN A 57 -1.58 -11.52 -4.38
N LEU A 58 -2.05 -10.30 -4.65
CA LEU A 58 -1.34 -9.23 -5.32
C LEU A 58 -1.71 -7.90 -4.68
N ILE A 59 -0.72 -7.10 -4.31
CA ILE A 59 -0.91 -5.72 -3.84
C ILE A 59 -0.04 -4.82 -4.71
N VAL A 60 -0.65 -3.82 -5.34
CA VAL A 60 0.03 -2.80 -6.14
C VAL A 60 -0.16 -1.46 -5.43
N GLN A 61 0.93 -0.84 -5.00
CA GLN A 61 0.88 0.38 -4.19
C GLN A 61 2.04 1.35 -4.45
N ASP A 62 1.85 2.62 -4.12
CA ASP A 62 2.97 3.54 -3.84
C ASP A 62 3.41 3.43 -2.37
N ASP A 63 4.40 4.23 -2.00
CA ASP A 63 4.95 4.32 -0.66
C ASP A 63 3.95 4.78 0.41
N SER A 64 2.81 5.38 0.02
CA SER A 64 1.73 5.76 0.92
C SER A 64 0.76 4.63 1.31
N GLY A 65 0.93 3.43 0.76
CA GLY A 65 0.11 2.26 1.06
C GLY A 65 0.45 1.58 2.39
N ILE A 66 0.62 0.27 2.37
CA ILE A 66 1.01 -0.54 3.53
C ILE A 66 2.53 -0.36 3.77
N PRO A 67 2.99 -0.10 5.00
CA PRO A 67 4.41 0.01 5.31
C PRO A 67 5.18 -1.27 4.96
N LEU A 68 6.41 -1.12 4.47
CA LEU A 68 7.30 -2.23 4.12
C LEU A 68 7.47 -3.23 5.27
N ALA A 69 7.52 -2.73 6.52
CA ALA A 69 7.69 -3.55 7.71
C ALA A 69 6.54 -4.55 7.95
N ASN A 70 5.36 -4.31 7.37
CA ASN A 70 4.21 -5.20 7.52
C ASN A 70 4.20 -6.35 6.49
N PHE A 71 5.06 -6.31 5.46
CA PHE A 71 5.18 -7.40 4.50
C PHE A 71 6.13 -8.48 5.04
N ASN A 72 5.56 -9.61 5.46
CA ASN A 72 6.36 -10.80 5.76
C ASN A 72 7.05 -11.31 4.48
N ARG A 73 8.39 -11.24 4.46
CA ARG A 73 9.24 -11.60 3.31
C ARG A 73 9.22 -13.09 2.97
N GLU A 74 8.79 -13.96 3.88
CA GLU A 74 8.56 -15.39 3.60
C GLU A 74 7.26 -15.64 2.83
N LYS A 75 6.31 -14.69 2.90
CA LYS A 75 5.00 -14.78 2.24
C LYS A 75 4.90 -13.91 1.00
N TRP A 76 5.68 -12.83 0.93
CA TRP A 76 5.56 -11.80 -0.09
C TRP A 76 6.87 -11.55 -0.81
N ASN A 77 6.83 -11.70 -2.13
CA ASN A 77 7.88 -11.22 -3.01
C ASN A 77 7.56 -9.78 -3.46
N LEU A 78 8.52 -8.86 -3.34
CA LEU A 78 8.35 -7.46 -3.72
C LEU A 78 9.13 -7.15 -4.99
N ARG A 79 8.47 -6.55 -5.98
CA ARG A 79 9.09 -5.93 -7.15
C ARG A 79 8.89 -4.42 -7.07
N LEU A 80 9.97 -3.69 -7.36
CA LEU A 80 10.01 -2.24 -7.27
C LEU A 80 10.09 -1.65 -8.68
N PHE A 81 9.49 -0.46 -8.87
CA PHE A 81 9.55 0.31 -10.11
C PHE A 81 9.67 1.81 -9.79
N GLY A 82 10.34 2.55 -10.67
CA GLY A 82 10.52 3.99 -10.55
C GLY A 82 11.55 4.39 -9.50
N THR A 83 11.34 5.57 -8.91
CA THR A 83 12.31 6.22 -8.01
C THR A 83 11.65 6.51 -6.67
N TYR A 84 12.24 6.00 -5.57
CA TYR A 84 11.82 6.36 -4.23
C TYR A 84 12.63 7.57 -3.75
N LEU A 85 11.95 8.70 -3.53
CA LEU A 85 12.50 9.93 -2.97
C LEU A 85 11.99 10.20 -1.54
N GLY A 86 11.21 9.27 -1.00
CA GLY A 86 10.45 9.46 0.22
C GLY A 86 9.13 10.22 0.04
N PRO A 87 8.35 10.30 1.13
CA PRO A 87 7.05 10.97 1.14
C PRO A 87 7.15 12.45 0.74
N ILE A 88 6.02 13.03 0.33
CA ILE A 88 5.89 14.49 0.21
C ILE A 88 5.99 15.14 1.61
N GLU A 89 6.24 16.45 1.65
CA GLU A 89 6.47 17.20 2.90
C GLU A 89 5.37 16.98 3.96
N LEU A 90 4.11 16.89 3.55
CA LEU A 90 2.97 16.62 4.44
C LEU A 90 3.05 15.29 5.19
N PHE A 91 3.77 14.31 4.63
CA PHE A 91 3.86 12.94 5.13
C PHE A 91 5.31 12.52 5.45
N LYS A 92 6.24 13.47 5.57
CA LYS A 92 7.68 13.20 5.72
C LYS A 92 8.04 12.30 6.90
N GLN A 93 7.22 12.31 7.96
CA GLN A 93 7.38 11.42 9.12
C GLN A 93 7.28 9.93 8.77
N HIS A 94 6.66 9.57 7.65
CA HIS A 94 6.50 8.18 7.20
C HIS A 94 7.62 7.70 6.28
N TYR A 95 8.76 8.39 6.27
CA TYR A 95 9.94 7.95 5.54
C TYR A 95 10.36 6.53 5.98
N GLN A 96 10.71 5.68 5.01
CA GLN A 96 11.06 4.29 5.25
C GLN A 96 12.52 4.03 4.84
N PRO A 97 13.49 4.07 5.78
CA PRO A 97 14.91 3.84 5.47
C PRO A 97 15.16 2.52 4.75
N LYS A 98 14.52 1.44 5.21
CA LYS A 98 14.65 0.11 4.57
C LYS A 98 14.08 0.09 3.14
N LEU A 99 13.08 0.91 2.83
CA LEU A 99 12.58 1.01 1.47
C LEU A 99 13.59 1.74 0.57
N GLN A 100 14.21 2.81 1.08
CA GLN A 100 15.31 3.48 0.40
C GLN A 100 16.46 2.52 0.08
N ASP A 101 16.86 1.70 1.05
CA ASP A 101 17.92 0.71 0.86
C ASP A 101 17.54 -0.31 -0.22
N LEU A 102 16.29 -0.80 -0.23
CA LEU A 102 15.82 -1.72 -1.25
C LEU A 102 15.82 -1.10 -2.65
N PHE A 103 15.38 0.15 -2.80
CA PHE A 103 15.43 0.86 -4.08
C PHE A 103 16.87 1.07 -4.55
N ALA A 104 17.79 1.42 -3.64
CA ALA A 104 19.21 1.60 -3.97
C ALA A 104 19.89 0.28 -4.40
N GLN A 105 19.53 -0.84 -3.78
CA GLN A 105 20.14 -2.15 -4.05
C GLN A 105 19.57 -2.85 -5.29
N SER A 106 18.32 -2.58 -5.66
CA SER A 106 17.61 -3.33 -6.71
C SER A 106 17.60 -2.67 -8.09
N ASN A 107 18.09 -1.44 -8.21
CA ASN A 107 18.06 -0.62 -9.43
C ASN A 107 16.77 -0.78 -10.26
N PRO A 108 15.61 -0.35 -9.73
CA PRO A 108 14.31 -0.60 -10.34
C PRO A 108 14.18 -0.04 -11.76
N PRO A 109 13.48 -0.73 -12.67
CA PRO A 109 13.16 -0.17 -13.98
C PRO A 109 12.26 1.07 -13.82
N PRO A 110 12.34 2.02 -14.78
CA PRO A 110 11.49 3.21 -14.74
C PRO A 110 10.00 2.82 -14.85
N LEU A 111 9.14 3.54 -14.13
CA LEU A 111 7.70 3.28 -14.12
C LEU A 111 7.00 3.77 -15.40
N GLY A 112 7.47 4.89 -15.98
CA GLY A 112 6.92 5.46 -17.22
C GLY A 112 5.56 6.16 -17.08
N ILE A 113 4.92 6.09 -15.90
CA ILE A 113 3.65 6.76 -15.57
C ILE A 113 3.76 7.46 -14.21
N ALA A 114 2.99 8.53 -14.02
CA ALA A 114 2.87 9.20 -12.73
C ALA A 114 2.02 8.35 -11.76
N PHE A 115 2.50 8.16 -10.54
CA PHE A 115 1.84 7.31 -9.54
C PHE A 115 2.05 7.85 -8.11
N GLY A 116 1.11 7.56 -7.20
CA GLY A 116 1.09 8.18 -5.87
C GLY A 116 0.90 9.71 -5.90
N TYR A 117 1.54 10.41 -4.96
CA TYR A 117 1.42 11.87 -4.75
C TYR A 117 2.24 12.73 -5.72
N ARG A 118 3.20 12.15 -6.46
CA ARG A 118 4.09 12.90 -7.32
C ARG A 118 3.59 12.90 -8.76
N TRP A 119 3.45 14.09 -9.35
CA TRP A 119 2.95 14.25 -10.73
C TRP A 119 4.04 13.96 -11.78
N ASN A 120 5.31 14.18 -11.44
CA ASN A 120 6.44 13.83 -12.29
C ASN A 120 6.67 12.32 -12.22
N TYR A 121 6.47 11.61 -13.32
CA TYR A 121 6.64 10.15 -13.38
C TYR A 121 8.06 9.70 -13.02
N LYS A 122 9.08 10.55 -13.22
CA LYS A 122 10.47 10.26 -12.87
C LYS A 122 10.71 10.21 -11.35
N GLU A 123 9.79 10.77 -10.58
CA GLU A 123 9.80 10.82 -9.13
C GLU A 123 8.77 9.85 -8.52
N SER A 124 8.01 9.14 -9.35
CA SER A 124 7.02 8.18 -8.88
C SER A 124 7.67 6.86 -8.54
N ASN A 125 7.16 6.20 -7.51
CA ASN A 125 7.53 4.84 -7.15
C ASN A 125 6.29 3.92 -7.22
N LEU A 126 6.53 2.64 -7.46
CA LEU A 126 5.52 1.60 -7.39
C LEU A 126 6.13 0.34 -6.76
N ILE A 127 5.38 -0.28 -5.87
CA ILE A 127 5.68 -1.55 -5.23
C ILE A 127 4.61 -2.54 -5.67
N VAL A 128 5.05 -3.65 -6.25
CA VAL A 128 4.20 -4.80 -6.56
C VAL A 128 4.57 -5.93 -5.61
N ALA A 129 3.71 -6.19 -4.65
CA ALA A 129 3.83 -7.31 -3.72
C ALA A 129 3.00 -8.49 -4.24
N GLN A 130 3.64 -9.62 -4.50
CA GLN A 130 2.99 -10.84 -4.94
C GLN A 130 3.19 -11.94 -3.89
N ARG A 131 2.09 -12.60 -3.51
CA ARG A 131 2.14 -13.68 -2.53
C ARG A 131 2.70 -14.95 -3.17
N HIS A 132 3.52 -15.68 -2.42
CA HIS A 132 3.98 -17.03 -2.79
C HIS A 132 2.82 -18.02 -2.85
#